data_AF-A0A0T6APF7-F1
#
_entry.id   AF-A0A0T6APF7-F1
#
_cell.length_a   1.000
_cell.length_b   1.000
_cell.length_c   1.000
_cell.angle_alpha   90.00
_cell.angle_beta   90.00
_cell.angle_gamma   90.00
#
_symmetry.space_group_name_H-M   'P 1'
#
loop_
_entity.id
_entity.type
_entity.pdbx_description
1 polymer ?
#
loop_
_entity_poly.entity_id
_entity_poly.type
_entity_poly.pdbx_seq_one_letter_code
_entity_poly.pdbx_strand_id
1 'polypeptide(L)'
;MNSQSTTPEQSNRLLAALAYPIWIIALVIILTDMKKDAFMRRHGWTALFWGIAWVVIYVALAIVANIPFLGWLGALLLGPILWLAWLILSLYYAYQTYNGKDFTIPLVSDWAKKYAA
;
A
#
# COMPACT_ATOMS: atom_id res chain seq x y z
N MET A 1 10.26 20.22 -25.05
CA MET A 1 10.42 19.30 -23.89
C MET A 1 10.14 20.08 -22.62
N ASN A 2 8.96 19.90 -22.01
CA ASN A 2 8.65 20.59 -20.76
C ASN A 2 9.47 19.97 -19.63
N SER A 3 10.45 20.72 -19.16
CA SER A 3 11.15 20.50 -17.91
C SER A 3 10.12 20.56 -16.79
N GLN A 4 9.53 19.42 -16.42
CA GLN A 4 8.83 19.28 -15.15
C GLN A 4 9.88 19.45 -14.05
N SER A 5 10.10 20.69 -13.63
CA SER A 5 10.56 20.95 -12.28
C SER A 5 9.50 20.37 -11.35
N THR A 6 9.68 19.11 -10.96
CA THR A 6 8.84 18.47 -9.97
C THR A 6 8.97 19.31 -8.70
N THR A 7 7.98 20.16 -8.45
CA THR A 7 7.88 20.87 -7.18
C THR A 7 7.95 19.82 -6.07
N PRO A 8 8.56 20.13 -4.90
CA PRO A 8 8.69 19.17 -3.81
C PRO A 8 7.37 18.45 -3.51
N GLU A 9 6.23 19.15 -3.60
CA GLU A 9 4.88 18.58 -3.47
C GLU A 9 4.55 17.48 -4.50
N GLN A 10 4.88 17.65 -5.78
CA GLN A 10 4.57 16.64 -6.79
C GLN A 10 5.44 15.39 -6.63
N SER A 11 6.73 15.56 -6.34
CA SER A 11 7.63 14.44 -6.03
C SER A 11 7.14 13.65 -4.81
N ASN A 12 6.68 14.36 -3.79
CA ASN A 12 6.14 13.81 -2.56
C ASN A 12 4.85 13.02 -2.77
N ARG A 13 3.94 13.55 -3.61
CA ARG A 13 2.71 12.83 -4.04
C ARG A 13 3.02 11.57 -4.83
N LEU A 14 4.01 11.62 -5.72
CA LEU A 14 4.45 10.45 -6.48
C LEU A 14 5.07 9.39 -5.57
N LEU A 15 5.94 9.79 -4.64
CA LEU A 15 6.52 8.89 -3.63
C LEU A 15 5.44 8.24 -2.76
N ALA A 16 4.46 9.02 -2.29
CA ALA A 16 3.33 8.50 -1.52
C ALA A 16 2.46 7.53 -2.33
N ALA A 17 2.26 7.80 -3.63
CA ALA A 17 1.54 6.89 -4.51
C ALA A 17 2.31 5.58 -4.74
N LEU A 18 3.64 5.65 -4.92
CA LEU A 18 4.52 4.49 -5.11
C LEU A 18 4.65 3.63 -3.84
N ALA A 19 4.39 4.18 -2.67
CA ALA A 19 4.39 3.47 -1.40
C ALA A 19 3.35 2.34 -1.33
N TYR A 20 2.25 2.43 -2.08
CA TYR A 20 1.22 1.39 -2.12
C TYR A 20 1.68 0.11 -2.83
N PRO A 21 2.18 0.17 -4.09
CA PRO A 21 2.66 -1.03 -4.78
C PRO A 21 3.99 -1.51 -4.21
N ILE A 22 4.79 -0.60 -3.68
CA ILE A 22 6.10 -0.88 -3.13
C ILE A 22 6.09 -0.52 -1.65
N TRP A 23 5.68 -1.47 -0.82
CA TRP A 23 5.62 -1.31 0.64
C TRP A 23 6.95 -0.84 1.27
N ILE A 24 8.09 -1.15 0.64
CA ILE A 24 9.42 -0.66 1.06
C ILE A 24 9.48 0.87 1.02
N ILE A 25 8.84 1.51 0.04
CA ILE A 25 8.78 2.99 -0.04
C ILE A 25 7.94 3.55 1.11
N ALA A 26 6.90 2.85 1.55
CA ALA A 26 6.12 3.25 2.73
C ALA A 26 7.01 3.30 4.00
N LEU A 27 7.89 2.30 4.17
CA LEU A 27 8.88 2.30 5.25
C LEU A 27 9.84 3.49 5.13
N VAL A 28 10.36 3.77 3.94
CA VAL A 28 11.25 4.91 3.71
C VAL A 28 10.57 6.22 4.11
N ILE A 29 9.29 6.42 3.77
CA ILE A 29 8.54 7.62 4.13
C ILE A 29 8.42 7.79 5.65
N ILE A 30 8.16 6.70 6.39
CA ILE A 30 8.00 6.73 7.85
C ILE A 30 9.35 6.91 8.56
N LEU A 31 10.40 6.20 8.11
CA LEU A 31 11.72 6.25 8.73
C LEU A 31 12.45 7.56 8.43
N THR A 32 12.19 8.17 7.28
CA THR A 32 12.83 9.43 6.86
C THR A 32 12.11 10.65 7.45
N ASP A 33 12.68 11.83 7.25
CA ASP A 33 12.07 13.12 7.57
C ASP A 33 10.83 13.48 6.72
N MET A 34 10.48 12.66 5.73
CA MET A 34 9.27 12.86 4.92
C MET A 34 7.99 12.84 5.77
N LYS A 35 7.98 12.15 6.92
CA LYS A 35 6.88 12.18 7.90
C LYS A 35 6.61 13.56 8.51
N LYS A 36 7.49 14.56 8.32
CA LYS A 36 7.25 15.94 8.78
C LYS A 36 6.06 16.56 8.06
N ASP A 37 5.80 16.15 6.82
CA ASP A 37 4.59 16.52 6.10
C ASP A 37 3.42 15.65 6.58
N ALA A 38 2.32 16.30 6.95
CA ALA A 38 1.11 15.62 7.40
C ALA A 38 0.55 14.69 6.31
N PHE A 39 0.72 15.02 5.02
CA PHE A 39 0.27 14.19 3.90
C PHE A 39 1.08 12.88 3.82
N MET A 40 2.41 12.98 3.81
CA MET A 40 3.29 11.80 3.74
C MET A 40 3.23 10.95 4.99
N ARG A 41 3.08 11.55 6.17
CA ARG A 41 2.90 10.79 7.41
C ARG A 41 1.66 9.91 7.34
N ARG A 42 0.51 10.47 6.95
CA ARG A 42 -0.73 9.69 6.81
C ARG A 42 -0.57 8.60 5.76
N HIS A 43 -0.17 8.96 4.54
CA HIS A 43 -0.08 8.00 3.42
C HIS A 43 1.00 6.94 3.61
N GLY A 44 2.13 7.28 4.24
CA GLY A 44 3.18 6.33 4.60
C GLY A 44 2.66 5.27 5.56
N TRP A 45 1.94 5.66 6.62
CA TRP A 45 1.30 4.71 7.52
C TRP A 45 0.22 3.88 6.82
N THR A 46 -0.68 4.48 6.03
CA THR A 46 -1.70 3.70 5.31
C THR A 46 -1.09 2.70 4.34
N ALA A 47 -0.05 3.09 3.59
CA ALA A 47 0.64 2.22 2.65
C ALA A 47 1.39 1.09 3.38
N LEU A 48 1.99 1.36 4.54
CA LEU A 48 2.61 0.33 5.37
C LEU A 48 1.59 -0.69 5.87
N PHE A 49 0.46 -0.22 6.43
CA PHE A 49 -0.60 -1.12 6.88
C PHE A 49 -1.25 -1.88 5.72
N TRP A 50 -1.36 -1.27 4.53
CA TRP A 50 -1.80 -1.96 3.31
C TRP A 50 -0.88 -3.13 2.96
N GLY A 51 0.43 -2.91 3.00
CA GLY A 51 1.42 -3.97 2.82
C GLY A 51 1.31 -5.08 3.87
N ILE A 52 1.18 -4.71 5.15
CA ILE A 52 1.02 -5.67 6.26
C ILE A 52 -0.27 -6.49 6.11
N ALA A 53 -1.39 -5.86 5.79
CA ALA A 53 -2.66 -6.55 5.57
C ALA A 53 -2.54 -7.60 4.45
N TRP A 54 -1.81 -7.26 3.38
CA TRP A 54 -1.53 -8.22 2.32
C TRP A 54 -0.67 -9.39 2.79
N VAL A 55 0.42 -9.12 3.51
CA VAL A 55 1.26 -10.20 4.06
C VAL A 55 0.43 -11.14 4.93
N VAL A 56 -0.47 -10.61 5.76
CA VAL A 56 -1.38 -11.42 6.60
C VAL A 56 -2.31 -12.28 5.75
N ILE A 57 -2.95 -11.72 4.72
CA ILE A 57 -3.81 -12.47 3.79
C ILE A 57 -3.03 -13.58 3.10
N TYR A 58 -1.83 -13.28 2.62
CA TYR A 58 -0.96 -14.24 1.94
C TYR A 58 -0.53 -15.38 2.86
N VAL A 59 -0.13 -15.08 4.10
CA VAL A 59 0.22 -16.09 5.11
C VAL A 59 -0.99 -16.95 5.47
N ALA A 60 -2.18 -16.34 5.66
CA ALA A 60 -3.40 -17.09 5.94
C ALA A 60 -3.75 -18.05 4.79
N LEU A 61 -3.63 -17.60 3.54
CA LEU A 61 -3.80 -18.46 2.36
C LEU A 61 -2.75 -19.56 2.29
N ALA A 62 -1.50 -19.28 2.62
CA ALA A 62 -0.44 -20.29 2.64
C ALA A 62 -0.71 -21.39 3.68
N ILE A 63 -1.28 -21.02 4.84
CA ILE A 63 -1.71 -21.97 5.88
C ILE A 63 -2.88 -22.83 5.39
N VAL A 64 -3.89 -22.21 4.77
CA VAL A 64 -5.05 -22.94 4.20
C VAL A 64 -4.61 -23.82 3.02
N ALA A 65 -3.64 -23.37 2.23
CA ALA A 65 -3.08 -24.11 1.10
C ALA A 65 -2.26 -25.35 1.54
N ASN A 66 -1.80 -25.39 2.79
CA ASN A 66 -1.15 -26.56 3.39
C ASN A 66 -2.13 -27.70 3.72
N ILE A 67 -3.45 -27.49 3.61
CA ILE A 67 -4.42 -28.58 3.74
C ILE A 67 -4.32 -29.46 2.48
N PRO A 68 -3.86 -30.72 2.59
CA PRO A 68 -3.73 -31.60 1.43
C PRO A 68 -5.12 -31.81 0.79
N PHE A 69 -5.15 -31.95 -0.54
CA PHE A 69 -6.33 -32.07 -1.43
C PHE A 69 -7.05 -30.80 -1.89
N LEU A 70 -7.38 -29.82 -1.04
CA LEU A 70 -8.09 -28.59 -1.47
C LEU A 70 -7.16 -27.38 -1.65
N GLY A 71 -6.04 -27.36 -0.92
CA GLY A 71 -5.17 -26.19 -0.84
C GLY A 71 -4.41 -25.86 -2.13
N TRP A 72 -3.92 -26.87 -2.83
CA TRP A 72 -3.11 -26.72 -4.05
C TRP A 72 -3.90 -26.12 -5.23
N LEU A 73 -5.12 -26.60 -5.48
CA LEU A 73 -5.96 -26.13 -6.58
C LEU A 73 -6.46 -24.70 -6.31
N GLY A 74 -6.81 -24.42 -5.05
CA GLY A 74 -7.11 -23.07 -4.58
C GLY A 74 -5.92 -22.13 -4.74
N ALA A 75 -4.72 -22.52 -4.29
CA ALA A 75 -3.53 -21.68 -4.41
C ALA A 75 -3.10 -21.43 -5.86
N LEU A 76 -3.26 -22.42 -6.75
CA LEU A 76 -2.90 -22.29 -8.17
C LEU A 76 -3.84 -21.33 -8.93
N LEU A 77 -5.15 -21.34 -8.63
CA LEU A 77 -6.12 -20.47 -9.28
C LEU A 77 -6.29 -19.12 -8.56
N LEU A 78 -6.40 -19.11 -7.22
CA LEU A 78 -6.56 -17.87 -6.45
C LEU A 78 -5.25 -17.09 -6.37
N GLY A 79 -4.08 -17.73 -6.36
CA GLY A 79 -2.78 -17.05 -6.31
C GLY A 79 -2.64 -15.91 -7.32
N PRO A 80 -2.80 -16.15 -8.63
CA PRO A 80 -2.73 -15.11 -9.63
C PRO A 80 -3.88 -14.09 -9.54
N ILE A 81 -5.10 -14.51 -9.16
CA ILE A 81 -6.25 -13.61 -8.98
C ILE A 81 -6.00 -12.63 -7.83
N LEU A 82 -5.47 -13.12 -6.72
CA LEU A 82 -5.12 -12.35 -5.54
C LEU A 82 -3.98 -11.39 -5.83
N TRP A 83 -2.98 -11.83 -6.58
CA TRP A 83 -1.90 -10.95 -7.04
C TRP A 83 -2.41 -9.85 -7.98
N LEU A 84 -3.31 -10.18 -8.91
CA LEU A 84 -3.98 -9.18 -9.75
C LEU A 84 -4.82 -8.22 -8.91
N ALA A 85 -5.61 -8.72 -7.97
CA ALA A 85 -6.43 -7.91 -7.08
C ALA A 85 -5.56 -6.96 -6.26
N TRP A 86 -4.43 -7.45 -5.72
CA TRP A 86 -3.45 -6.60 -5.05
C TRP A 86 -2.96 -5.48 -5.96
N LEU A 87 -2.50 -5.82 -7.17
CA LEU A 87 -1.93 -4.87 -8.10
C LEU A 87 -2.96 -3.82 -8.52
N ILE A 88 -4.19 -4.23 -8.82
CA ILE A 88 -5.29 -3.33 -9.19
C ILE A 88 -5.66 -2.41 -8.04
N LEU A 89 -5.87 -2.95 -6.82
CA LEU A 89 -6.20 -2.13 -5.65
C LEU A 89 -5.05 -1.18 -5.31
N SER A 90 -3.82 -1.66 -5.39
CA SER A 90 -2.63 -0.86 -5.15
C SER A 90 -2.48 0.28 -6.16
N LEU A 91 -2.73 0.03 -7.46
CA LEU A 91 -2.74 1.08 -8.48
C LEU A 91 -3.90 2.06 -8.25
N TYR A 92 -5.06 1.56 -7.84
CA TYR A 92 -6.22 2.40 -7.53
C TYR A 92 -5.93 3.37 -6.38
N TYR A 93 -5.34 2.89 -5.29
CA TYR A 93 -4.93 3.73 -4.17
C TYR A 93 -3.77 4.66 -4.52
N ALA A 94 -2.79 4.18 -5.29
CA ALA A 94 -1.72 5.02 -5.82
C ALA A 94 -2.28 6.17 -6.67
N TYR A 95 -3.24 5.89 -7.55
CA TYR A 95 -3.88 6.90 -8.40
C TYR A 95 -4.69 7.91 -7.59
N GLN A 96 -5.45 7.49 -6.59
CA GLN A 96 -6.14 8.42 -5.69
C GLN A 96 -5.16 9.30 -4.88
N THR A 97 -4.10 8.69 -4.36
CA THR A 97 -3.04 9.38 -3.61
C THR A 97 -2.34 10.41 -4.48
N TYR A 98 -2.05 10.05 -5.73
CA TYR A 98 -1.44 10.95 -6.71
C TYR A 98 -2.33 12.16 -7.04
N ASN A 99 -3.65 11.94 -7.12
CA ASN A 99 -4.63 13.03 -7.25
C ASN A 99 -4.80 13.87 -5.98
N GLY A 100 -4.11 13.53 -4.88
CA GLY A 100 -4.20 14.24 -3.61
C GLY A 100 -5.52 14.05 -2.89
N LYS A 101 -6.28 13.00 -3.22
CA LYS A 101 -7.49 12.64 -2.48
C LYS A 101 -7.07 11.92 -1.20
N ASP A 102 -7.39 12.50 -0.05
CA ASP A 102 -7.26 11.81 1.23
C ASP A 102 -8.25 10.63 1.23
N PHE A 103 -7.73 9.41 1.11
CA PHE A 103 -8.54 8.20 1.22
C PHE A 103 -8.42 7.62 2.62
N THR A 104 -9.56 7.42 3.28
CA THR A 104 -9.64 6.70 4.55
C THR A 104 -10.23 5.33 4.32
N ILE A 105 -9.41 4.29 4.40
CA ILE A 105 -9.84 2.90 4.52
C ILE A 105 -10.29 2.71 5.97
N PRO A 106 -11.58 2.49 6.27
CA PRO A 106 -12.14 2.53 7.63
C PRO A 106 -11.57 1.51 8.63
N LEU A 107 -10.69 0.60 8.21
CA LEU A 107 -9.98 -0.33 9.09
C LEU A 107 -8.46 -0.15 9.11
N VAL A 108 -7.87 0.34 8.01
CA VAL A 108 -6.41 0.53 7.89
C VAL A 108 -6.04 1.96 8.30
N SER A 109 -6.89 2.92 7.95
CA SER A 109 -6.67 4.33 8.22
C SER A 109 -6.92 4.72 9.66
N ASP A 110 -7.78 4.02 10.40
CA ASP A 110 -7.96 4.31 11.84
C ASP A 110 -6.74 3.84 12.66
N TRP A 111 -6.14 2.72 12.28
CA TRP A 111 -4.85 2.29 12.85
C TRP A 111 -3.73 3.22 12.41
N ALA A 112 -3.66 3.56 11.11
CA ALA A 112 -2.71 4.55 10.61
C ALA A 112 -2.83 5.90 11.34
N LYS A 113 -4.04 6.42 11.56
CA LYS A 113 -4.29 7.66 12.33
C LYS A 113 -3.81 7.56 13.77
N LYS A 114 -3.98 6.39 14.41
CA LYS A 114 -3.52 6.16 15.80
C LYS A 114 -1.99 6.20 15.93
N TYR A 115 -1.26 5.74 14.92
CA TYR A 115 0.21 5.79 14.87
C TYR A 115 0.78 7.03 14.17
N ALA A 116 -0.07 7.76 13.44
CA ALA A 116 0.25 9.04 12.80
C ALA A 116 -0.08 10.27 13.67
N ALA A 117 -0.61 10.08 14.88
CA ALA A 117 -0.77 11.15 15.88
C ALA A 117 0.62 11.50 16.45
#